data_AF-A0A353H8R3-F1
#
_entry.id   AF-A0A353H8R3-F1
#
_cell.length_a   1.000
_cell.length_b   1.000
_cell.length_c   1.000
_cell.angle_alpha   90.00
_cell.angle_beta   90.00
_cell.angle_gamma   90.00
#
_symmetry.space_group_name_H-M   'P 1'
#
loop_
_entity.id
_entity.type
_entity.pdbx_description
1 polymer ?
#
loop_
_entity_poly.entity_id
_entity_poly.type
_entity_poly.pdbx_seq_one_letter_code
_entity_poly.pdbx_strand_id
1 'polypeptide(L)'
;MGFYVLRYCIYARPLPVSRLVMVLITLLMSLFLTTACQETITEKQTNYAECLECHKGIERISSNHDFKCVSCHIKLNSQDPGTLTTHEPIIRNPSDPEHVNTFCLPCHEKEVRQFGNSLHSSMAGIINQTRYLWGAQRASTPAVYGLSGIFQPLPEPDPVLYPETPASLVDDFLRRRCLRCHIHTRGPGGRGLYRATGCAACHMLYNNDGCYHGSDQAVAKNLTGYPARHEFTKIIPDVQCLHCHNQNHVGADYEGFFEHDYSSTYRSPIINGRPVSITYGMDYHHLARDIHAEKGLWCTDCHTKNDVMGGEKIYSFEMDVKKRSCTGCHGNYDNPTPDLSYRDICQVSGKFFFVSKNNGKRYPLSLFSRGPVAHSISAHRRVRCGACHAQWAYQDYGMSVIREDLLEGYKWYHLTAQGDPYLQKILETHLENPVKSYPVSKDWISGEVKPGIWSMGWRFRRWELMPLGVDHTGRYAIIRPLYQYLISYVDRLGYVPLDSAIPSRGDSSGSGWAYMPYVPHTVAPYGRQCDSCHLNSVAAGSGIQDAVTVDTNLTVPSKPAVKGMRLLNTEERKKLLKPSKKWRKQRLRALTD
;
A
#
# COMPACT_ATOMS: atom_id res chain seq x y z
N MET A 1 -40.16 -11.35 52.64
CA MET A 1 -41.25 -12.02 53.38
C MET A 1 -42.42 -12.19 52.41
N GLY A 2 -42.77 -13.43 52.05
CA GLY A 2 -44.01 -13.79 51.33
C GLY A 2 -43.99 -13.86 49.79
N PHE A 3 -43.89 -15.08 49.24
CA PHE A 3 -44.33 -15.47 47.89
C PHE A 3 -45.82 -15.88 47.94
N TYR A 4 -46.61 -15.60 46.89
CA TYR A 4 -47.88 -16.31 46.62
C TYR A 4 -48.04 -16.61 45.13
N VAL A 5 -48.43 -17.86 44.85
CA VAL A 5 -48.74 -18.47 43.56
C VAL A 5 -50.26 -18.68 43.48
N LEU A 6 -50.87 -18.50 42.30
CA LEU A 6 -52.25 -18.91 42.04
C LEU A 6 -52.38 -19.66 40.70
N ARG A 7 -52.87 -20.90 40.80
CA ARG A 7 -53.24 -21.81 39.69
C ARG A 7 -54.66 -21.51 39.21
N TYR A 8 -54.90 -21.66 37.90
CA TYR A 8 -56.24 -21.71 37.29
C TYR A 8 -56.63 -23.17 36.96
N CYS A 9 -57.88 -23.53 37.28
CA CYS A 9 -58.51 -24.81 36.91
C CYS A 9 -59.42 -24.65 35.69
N ILE A 10 -59.44 -25.69 34.84
CA ILE A 10 -60.21 -25.84 33.61
C ILE A 10 -61.54 -26.54 33.90
N TYR A 11 -62.64 -26.12 33.27
CA TYR A 11 -63.88 -26.90 33.13
C TYR A 11 -64.21 -27.09 31.65
N ALA A 12 -64.38 -28.36 31.24
CA ALA A 12 -64.80 -28.75 29.89
C ALA A 12 -66.32 -29.07 29.87
N ARG A 13 -67.02 -28.68 28.79
CA ARG A 13 -68.36 -29.18 28.42
C ARG A 13 -68.33 -29.68 26.96
N PRO A 14 -69.00 -30.79 26.61
CA PRO A 14 -68.98 -31.37 25.27
C PRO A 14 -69.91 -30.65 24.29
N LEU A 15 -69.54 -30.60 23.01
CA LEU A 15 -70.30 -30.01 21.90
C LEU A 15 -71.22 -31.06 21.22
N PRO A 16 -72.43 -30.67 20.75
CA PRO A 16 -73.43 -31.57 20.18
C PRO A 16 -73.17 -31.97 18.71
N VAL A 17 -73.71 -33.15 18.36
CA VAL A 17 -73.49 -33.99 17.15
C VAL A 17 -73.76 -33.29 15.79
N SER A 18 -74.42 -32.14 15.77
CA SER A 18 -74.72 -31.41 14.52
C SER A 18 -73.51 -30.72 13.87
N ARG A 19 -72.41 -30.50 14.60
CA ARG A 19 -71.16 -29.95 14.02
C ARG A 19 -70.30 -30.98 13.28
N LEU A 20 -70.49 -32.28 13.51
CA LEU A 20 -69.67 -33.32 12.88
C LEU A 20 -70.02 -33.51 11.39
N VAL A 21 -71.31 -33.36 11.04
CA VAL A 21 -71.81 -33.55 9.67
C VAL A 21 -71.37 -32.40 8.75
N MET A 22 -71.29 -31.18 9.28
CA MET A 22 -70.83 -30.01 8.52
C MET A 22 -69.32 -30.08 8.20
N VAL A 23 -68.51 -30.61 9.13
CA VAL A 23 -67.06 -30.81 8.91
C VAL A 23 -66.81 -31.83 7.80
N LEU A 24 -67.58 -32.91 7.73
CA LEU A 24 -67.44 -33.95 6.70
C LEU A 24 -67.75 -33.47 5.28
N ILE A 25 -68.75 -32.59 5.11
CA ILE A 25 -69.09 -32.02 3.80
C ILE A 25 -68.03 -31.03 3.32
N THR A 26 -67.45 -30.23 4.23
CA THR A 26 -66.32 -29.34 3.91
C THR A 26 -65.07 -30.12 3.51
N LEU A 27 -64.80 -31.27 4.17
CA LEU A 27 -63.66 -32.14 3.85
C LEU A 27 -63.79 -32.80 2.47
N LEU A 28 -65.00 -33.19 2.06
CA LEU A 28 -65.27 -33.76 0.74
C LEU A 28 -65.17 -32.73 -0.39
N MET A 29 -65.55 -31.47 -0.16
CA MET A 29 -65.30 -30.39 -1.13
C MET A 29 -63.82 -30.00 -1.23
N SER A 30 -63.03 -30.10 -0.14
CA SER A 30 -61.59 -29.89 -0.23
C SER A 30 -60.85 -31.01 -0.97
N LEU A 31 -61.41 -32.23 -1.04
CA LEU A 31 -60.81 -33.36 -1.77
C LEU A 31 -60.98 -33.28 -3.29
N PHE A 32 -61.98 -32.52 -3.78
CA PHE A 32 -62.22 -32.34 -5.23
C PHE A 32 -61.50 -31.12 -5.83
N LEU A 33 -60.88 -30.27 -5.01
CA LEU A 33 -60.01 -29.16 -5.45
C LEU A 33 -58.52 -29.56 -5.54
N THR A 34 -58.14 -30.77 -5.11
CA THR A 34 -56.74 -31.25 -5.10
C THR A 34 -56.35 -32.11 -6.31
N THR A 35 -57.21 -32.23 -7.34
CA THR A 35 -56.90 -33.02 -8.55
C THR A 35 -56.67 -32.17 -9.81
N ALA A 36 -56.49 -30.86 -9.68
CA ALA A 36 -56.06 -30.00 -10.78
C ALA A 36 -54.56 -29.65 -10.64
N CYS A 37 -53.73 -30.30 -11.47
CA CYS A 37 -52.33 -29.98 -11.77
C CYS A 37 -51.43 -29.63 -10.58
N GLN A 38 -50.93 -30.66 -9.90
CA GLN A 38 -49.62 -30.58 -9.28
C GLN A 38 -48.59 -30.91 -10.36
N GLU A 39 -48.32 -29.95 -11.26
CA GLU A 39 -47.03 -29.92 -11.93
C GLU A 39 -45.99 -29.78 -10.81
N THR A 40 -45.35 -30.89 -10.46
CA THR A 40 -44.10 -30.84 -9.72
C THR A 40 -43.12 -30.03 -10.54
N ILE A 41 -43.00 -28.73 -10.22
CA ILE A 41 -41.83 -27.94 -10.55
C ILE A 41 -40.68 -28.67 -9.86
N THR A 42 -40.09 -29.60 -10.59
CA THR A 42 -38.78 -30.15 -10.28
C THR A 42 -37.85 -28.97 -10.49
N GLU A 43 -37.44 -28.32 -9.39
CA GLU A 43 -36.33 -27.38 -9.42
C GLU A 43 -35.16 -28.12 -10.07
N LYS A 44 -34.90 -27.80 -11.34
CA LYS A 44 -33.82 -28.39 -12.11
C LYS A 44 -32.53 -27.98 -11.40
N GLN A 45 -31.94 -28.90 -10.65
CA GLN A 45 -30.69 -28.65 -9.94
C GLN A 45 -29.66 -28.18 -10.96
N THR A 46 -29.29 -26.90 -10.88
CA THR A 46 -28.45 -26.25 -11.89
C THR A 46 -27.03 -26.77 -11.73
N ASN A 47 -26.46 -27.29 -12.80
CA ASN A 47 -25.05 -27.70 -12.84
C ASN A 47 -24.19 -26.50 -13.24
N TYR A 48 -23.41 -25.97 -12.30
CA TYR A 48 -22.49 -24.85 -12.47
C TYR A 48 -21.16 -25.25 -13.15
N ALA A 49 -20.99 -26.51 -13.55
CA ALA A 49 -19.80 -26.97 -14.27
C ALA A 49 -19.68 -26.33 -15.67
N GLU A 50 -20.81 -25.99 -16.30
CA GLU A 50 -20.86 -25.32 -17.61
C GLU A 50 -20.83 -23.79 -17.45
N CYS A 51 -19.68 -23.25 -17.04
CA CYS A 51 -19.54 -21.85 -16.61
C CYS A 51 -20.07 -20.84 -17.65
N LEU A 52 -19.86 -21.10 -18.94
CA LEU A 52 -20.24 -20.19 -20.04
C LEU A 52 -21.74 -20.16 -20.33
N GLU A 53 -22.55 -21.08 -19.77
CA GLU A 53 -24.01 -20.99 -19.87
C GLU A 53 -24.57 -19.81 -19.07
N CYS A 54 -23.95 -19.50 -17.94
CA CYS A 54 -24.29 -18.34 -17.10
C CYS A 54 -23.40 -17.13 -17.41
N HIS A 55 -22.08 -17.33 -17.49
CA HIS A 55 -21.09 -16.27 -17.71
C HIS A 55 -20.96 -15.88 -19.19
N LYS A 56 -22.09 -15.73 -19.88
CA LYS A 56 -22.13 -15.33 -21.29
C LYS A 56 -21.52 -13.94 -21.46
N GLY A 57 -20.58 -13.83 -22.40
CA GLY A 57 -19.88 -12.57 -22.67
C GLY A 57 -18.70 -12.28 -21.74
N ILE A 58 -18.34 -13.20 -20.82
CA ILE A 58 -17.09 -13.08 -20.06
C ILE A 58 -15.89 -13.00 -21.01
N GLU A 59 -14.93 -12.14 -20.68
CA GLU A 59 -13.76 -11.97 -21.51
C GLU A 59 -12.86 -13.21 -21.50
N ARG A 60 -12.24 -13.47 -22.66
CA ARG A 60 -11.11 -14.39 -22.74
C ARG A 60 -9.93 -13.76 -22.03
N ILE A 61 -9.40 -14.45 -21.02
CA ILE A 61 -8.36 -13.89 -20.15
C ILE A 61 -7.10 -13.45 -20.90
N SER A 62 -6.65 -14.21 -21.92
CA SER A 62 -5.66 -13.78 -22.91
C SER A 62 -5.55 -14.80 -24.06
N SER A 63 -4.83 -14.46 -25.13
CA SER A 63 -4.51 -15.41 -26.20
C SER A 63 -3.77 -16.67 -25.70
N ASN A 64 -2.93 -16.53 -24.67
CA ASN A 64 -2.07 -17.61 -24.18
C ASN A 64 -2.72 -18.50 -23.11
N HIS A 65 -3.94 -18.18 -22.71
CA HIS A 65 -4.69 -18.90 -21.67
C HIS A 65 -6.03 -19.37 -22.23
N ASP A 66 -5.99 -20.02 -23.39
CA ASP A 66 -7.17 -20.57 -24.07
C ASP A 66 -7.55 -21.93 -23.46
N PHE A 67 -7.90 -21.90 -22.17
CA PHE A 67 -8.23 -23.09 -21.38
C PHE A 67 -9.68 -23.04 -20.90
N LYS A 68 -10.23 -24.19 -20.52
CA LYS A 68 -11.52 -24.23 -19.82
C LYS A 68 -11.41 -23.52 -18.47
N CYS A 69 -12.46 -22.83 -18.04
CA CYS A 69 -12.50 -22.09 -16.76
C CYS A 69 -12.06 -22.97 -15.57
N VAL A 70 -12.52 -24.23 -15.57
CA VAL A 70 -12.21 -25.22 -14.53
C VAL A 70 -10.71 -25.50 -14.37
N SER A 71 -9.89 -25.26 -15.39
CA SER A 71 -8.44 -25.45 -15.34
C SER A 71 -7.74 -24.50 -14.37
N CYS A 72 -8.35 -23.34 -14.08
CA CYS A 72 -7.77 -22.35 -13.17
C CYS A 72 -8.66 -22.12 -11.93
N HIS A 73 -9.97 -22.28 -12.06
CA HIS A 73 -10.91 -21.91 -11.01
C HIS A 73 -11.35 -23.09 -10.13
N ILE A 74 -10.96 -24.33 -10.44
CA ILE A 74 -11.36 -25.52 -9.67
C ILE A 74 -10.13 -26.40 -9.39
N LYS A 75 -9.98 -26.82 -8.13
CA LYS A 75 -8.96 -27.83 -7.78
C LYS A 75 -9.46 -29.21 -8.24
N LEU A 76 -8.74 -29.84 -9.16
CA LEU A 76 -9.11 -31.12 -9.78
C LEU A 76 -9.22 -32.31 -8.81
N ASN A 77 -8.72 -32.19 -7.58
CA ASN A 77 -8.69 -33.28 -6.59
C ASN A 77 -9.85 -33.25 -5.58
N SER A 78 -10.76 -32.27 -5.64
CA SER A 78 -11.79 -32.08 -4.60
C SER A 78 -13.23 -32.40 -5.02
N GLN A 79 -13.56 -32.47 -6.31
CA GLN A 79 -14.90 -32.80 -6.83
C GLN A 79 -14.79 -33.37 -8.26
N ASP A 80 -15.80 -34.13 -8.71
CA ASP A 80 -15.94 -34.45 -10.13
C ASP A 80 -16.18 -33.14 -10.90
N PRO A 81 -15.23 -32.68 -11.74
CA PRO A 81 -15.36 -31.40 -12.44
C PRO A 81 -16.57 -31.34 -13.40
N GLY A 82 -17.23 -32.48 -13.66
CA GLY A 82 -18.46 -32.54 -14.45
C GLY A 82 -19.74 -32.16 -13.70
N THR A 83 -19.74 -32.09 -12.36
CA THR A 83 -20.95 -31.77 -11.58
C THR A 83 -20.67 -30.80 -10.43
N LEU A 84 -21.02 -29.52 -10.62
CA LEU A 84 -20.95 -28.49 -9.58
C LEU A 84 -22.35 -28.03 -9.22
N THR A 85 -22.73 -28.13 -7.96
CA THR A 85 -24.07 -27.71 -7.50
C THR A 85 -24.06 -26.34 -6.84
N THR A 86 -22.88 -25.76 -6.57
CA THR A 86 -22.71 -24.42 -5.98
C THR A 86 -21.44 -23.74 -6.52
N HIS A 87 -21.32 -22.43 -6.29
CA HIS A 87 -20.09 -21.66 -6.56
C HIS A 87 -19.03 -21.74 -5.44
N GLU A 88 -19.33 -22.39 -4.31
CA GLU A 88 -18.42 -22.50 -3.16
C GLU A 88 -17.04 -23.10 -3.49
N PRO A 89 -16.91 -24.16 -4.32
CA PRO A 89 -15.60 -24.71 -4.68
C PRO A 89 -14.83 -23.85 -5.72
N ILE A 90 -15.45 -22.79 -6.25
CA ILE A 90 -14.85 -21.96 -7.31
C ILE A 90 -13.89 -20.94 -6.71
N ILE A 91 -12.63 -21.06 -7.08
CA ILE A 91 -11.57 -20.17 -6.66
C ILE A 91 -11.63 -18.88 -7.48
N ARG A 92 -11.98 -17.78 -6.82
CA ARG A 92 -12.14 -16.48 -7.48
C ARG A 92 -10.83 -15.89 -8.04
N ASN A 93 -9.70 -16.08 -7.34
CA ASN A 93 -8.38 -15.62 -7.81
C ASN A 93 -7.37 -16.78 -7.79
N PRO A 94 -7.15 -17.44 -8.93
CA PRO A 94 -6.18 -18.54 -9.05
C PRO A 94 -4.72 -18.10 -8.81
N SER A 95 -4.44 -16.80 -8.96
CA SER A 95 -3.09 -16.24 -8.80
C SER A 95 -2.80 -15.72 -7.39
N ASP A 96 -3.73 -15.88 -6.45
CA ASP A 96 -3.52 -15.58 -5.03
C ASP A 96 -2.30 -16.38 -4.50
N PRO A 97 -1.46 -15.82 -3.62
CA PRO A 97 -0.34 -16.55 -3.02
C PRO A 97 -0.70 -17.92 -2.43
N GLU A 98 -1.94 -18.12 -1.95
CA GLU A 98 -2.43 -19.41 -1.45
C GLU A 98 -2.61 -20.46 -2.57
N HIS A 99 -2.82 -20.03 -3.81
CA HIS A 99 -3.25 -20.89 -4.92
C HIS A 99 -2.29 -20.90 -6.11
N VAL A 100 -1.36 -19.94 -6.18
CA VAL A 100 -0.43 -19.75 -7.30
C VAL A 100 0.39 -20.99 -7.62
N ASN A 101 0.75 -21.78 -6.60
CA ASN A 101 1.50 -23.03 -6.79
C ASN A 101 0.67 -24.13 -7.45
N THR A 102 -0.66 -24.10 -7.30
CA THR A 102 -1.56 -25.06 -7.93
C THR A 102 -1.83 -24.69 -9.38
N PHE A 103 -2.15 -23.42 -9.66
CA PHE A 103 -2.67 -23.03 -10.97
C PHE A 103 -1.65 -22.38 -11.90
N CYS A 104 -0.64 -21.70 -11.37
CA CYS A 104 0.31 -20.93 -12.20
C CYS A 104 1.67 -21.63 -12.32
N LEU A 105 2.16 -22.24 -11.24
CA LEU A 105 3.48 -22.88 -11.20
C LEU A 105 3.75 -23.90 -12.33
N PRO A 106 2.80 -24.77 -12.74
CA PRO A 106 3.06 -25.76 -13.80
C PRO A 106 3.49 -25.15 -15.15
N CYS A 107 3.10 -23.90 -15.43
CA CYS A 107 3.44 -23.21 -16.68
C CYS A 107 4.37 -22.00 -16.47
N HIS A 108 4.40 -21.43 -15.27
CA HIS A 108 5.11 -20.20 -14.93
C HIS A 108 6.13 -20.38 -13.81
N GLU A 109 6.82 -21.54 -13.78
CA GLU A 109 7.74 -21.91 -12.71
C GLU A 109 8.76 -20.80 -12.40
N LYS A 110 9.37 -20.24 -13.45
CA LYS A 110 10.38 -19.19 -13.31
C LYS A 110 9.79 -17.93 -12.66
N GLU A 111 8.68 -17.43 -13.18
CA GLU A 111 8.01 -16.24 -12.65
C GLU A 111 7.59 -16.43 -11.19
N VAL A 112 6.98 -17.56 -10.84
CA VAL A 112 6.52 -17.84 -9.48
C VAL A 112 7.70 -17.87 -8.50
N ARG A 113 8.80 -18.54 -8.86
CA ARG A 113 10.02 -18.59 -8.02
C ARG A 113 10.64 -17.21 -7.84
N GLN A 114 10.79 -16.44 -8.92
CA GLN A 114 11.40 -15.11 -8.87
C GLN A 114 10.54 -14.11 -8.09
N PHE A 115 9.21 -14.22 -8.23
CA PHE A 115 8.27 -13.37 -7.52
C PHE A 115 8.38 -13.48 -6.01
N GLY A 116 8.56 -14.70 -5.49
CA GLY A 116 8.78 -14.94 -4.06
C GLY A 116 10.02 -14.21 -3.50
N ASN A 117 11.02 -13.93 -4.34
CA ASN A 117 12.25 -13.20 -3.98
C ASN A 117 12.10 -11.67 -4.08
N SER A 118 11.03 -11.17 -4.68
CA SER A 118 10.78 -9.74 -4.83
C SER A 118 10.47 -9.07 -3.50
N LEU A 119 10.73 -7.77 -3.39
CA LEU A 119 10.33 -7.01 -2.21
C LEU A 119 8.82 -6.73 -2.17
N HIS A 120 8.13 -6.70 -3.32
CA HIS A 120 6.67 -6.59 -3.36
C HIS A 120 5.98 -7.81 -2.75
N SER A 121 6.56 -9.01 -2.92
CA SER A 121 6.04 -10.24 -2.33
C SER A 121 6.54 -10.45 -0.90
N SER A 122 7.83 -10.29 -0.65
CA SER A 122 8.41 -10.65 0.65
C SER A 122 8.26 -9.58 1.73
N MET A 123 8.20 -8.30 1.35
CA MET A 123 8.22 -7.16 2.28
C MET A 123 9.39 -7.14 3.27
N ALA A 124 10.45 -7.91 2.98
CA ALA A 124 11.55 -8.16 3.90
C ALA A 124 12.22 -6.86 4.38
N GLY A 125 12.35 -5.87 3.50
CA GLY A 125 12.93 -4.58 3.86
C GLY A 125 12.14 -3.78 4.88
N ILE A 126 10.82 -3.70 4.74
CA ILE A 126 9.97 -2.94 5.68
C ILE A 126 9.89 -3.68 7.02
N ILE A 127 9.66 -5.00 6.98
CA ILE A 127 9.49 -5.83 8.17
C ILE A 127 10.74 -5.76 9.06
N ASN A 128 11.92 -6.05 8.50
CA ASN A 128 13.14 -6.15 9.31
C ASN A 128 13.64 -4.78 9.78
N GLN A 129 13.46 -3.71 9.00
CA GLN A 129 13.80 -2.36 9.46
C GLN A 129 12.87 -1.91 10.60
N THR A 130 11.56 -2.12 10.47
CA THR A 130 10.59 -1.74 11.51
C THR A 130 10.85 -2.50 12.80
N ARG A 131 11.00 -3.84 12.72
CA ARG A 131 11.34 -4.68 13.88
C ARG A 131 12.65 -4.26 14.55
N TYR A 132 13.69 -3.98 13.77
CA TYR A 132 14.98 -3.53 14.32
C TYR A 132 14.83 -2.19 15.06
N LEU A 133 14.12 -1.25 14.44
CA LEU A 133 13.90 0.08 15.00
C LEU A 133 12.99 0.05 16.23
N TRP A 134 12.07 -0.91 16.33
CA TRP A 134 11.20 -1.10 17.50
C TRP A 134 11.84 -1.94 18.61
N GLY A 135 13.04 -2.49 18.38
CA GLY A 135 13.78 -3.28 19.37
C GLY A 135 13.49 -4.78 19.34
N ALA A 136 12.64 -5.26 18.43
CA ALA A 136 12.25 -6.67 18.33
C ALA A 136 13.27 -7.57 17.60
N GLN A 137 14.33 -6.97 17.02
CA GLN A 137 15.47 -7.73 16.48
C GLN A 137 16.76 -6.91 16.48
N ARG A 138 17.92 -7.56 16.55
CA ARG A 138 19.23 -6.90 16.72
C ARG A 138 19.75 -6.14 15.50
N ALA A 139 19.30 -6.46 14.28
CA ALA A 139 19.77 -5.82 13.06
C ALA A 139 18.70 -5.84 11.98
N SER A 140 18.67 -4.83 11.10
CA SER A 140 17.73 -4.78 9.96
C SER A 140 18.23 -5.51 8.71
N THR A 141 19.53 -5.79 8.62
CA THR A 141 20.18 -6.43 7.46
C THR A 141 21.30 -7.39 7.91
N PRO A 142 21.43 -8.59 7.31
CA PRO A 142 20.54 -9.17 6.29
C PRO A 142 19.13 -9.42 6.84
N ALA A 143 18.13 -9.37 5.96
CA ALA A 143 16.74 -9.59 6.34
C ALA A 143 16.50 -11.05 6.75
N VAL A 144 15.73 -11.25 7.82
CA VAL A 144 15.39 -12.55 8.38
C VAL A 144 13.92 -12.89 8.10
N TYR A 145 13.03 -11.92 8.32
CA TYR A 145 11.59 -12.11 8.20
C TYR A 145 11.01 -11.59 6.89
N GLY A 146 9.93 -12.21 6.42
CA GLY A 146 9.22 -11.84 5.21
C GLY A 146 7.88 -12.56 5.10
N LEU A 147 7.12 -12.26 4.05
CA LEU A 147 5.83 -12.89 3.74
C LEU A 147 5.93 -13.99 2.67
N SER A 148 7.08 -14.11 2.02
CA SER A 148 7.31 -15.05 0.92
C SER A 148 8.80 -15.36 0.76
N GLY A 149 9.11 -16.30 -0.15
CA GLY A 149 10.49 -16.63 -0.49
C GLY A 149 11.15 -17.45 0.61
N ILE A 150 12.44 -17.18 0.87
CA ILE A 150 13.24 -17.95 1.84
C ILE A 150 13.16 -17.41 3.27
N PHE A 151 12.43 -16.33 3.49
CA PHE A 151 12.41 -15.64 4.78
C PHE A 151 11.56 -16.41 5.80
N GLN A 152 11.88 -16.23 7.07
CA GLN A 152 11.00 -16.69 8.14
C GLN A 152 9.68 -15.92 8.08
N PRO A 153 8.52 -16.57 8.33
CA PRO A 153 7.25 -15.87 8.36
C PRO A 153 7.28 -14.78 9.43
N LEU A 154 6.63 -13.64 9.15
CA LEU A 154 6.41 -12.60 10.17
C LEU A 154 5.73 -13.23 11.40
N PRO A 155 6.35 -13.16 12.59
CA PRO A 155 5.78 -13.72 13.82
C PRO A 155 4.36 -13.24 14.09
N GLU A 156 3.62 -14.12 14.73
CA GLU A 156 2.33 -13.82 15.30
C GLU A 156 2.52 -13.37 16.77
N PRO A 157 1.90 -12.25 17.19
CA PRO A 157 1.96 -11.82 18.58
C PRO A 157 1.41 -12.90 19.53
N ASP A 158 2.14 -13.20 20.60
CA ASP A 158 1.68 -14.11 21.65
C ASP A 158 0.53 -13.45 22.44
N PRO A 159 -0.70 -13.99 22.41
CA PRO A 159 -1.85 -13.40 23.10
C PRO A 159 -1.73 -13.43 24.63
N VAL A 160 -0.79 -14.19 25.20
CA VAL A 160 -0.55 -14.29 26.65
C VAL A 160 0.37 -13.17 27.15
N LEU A 161 1.23 -12.62 26.28
CA LEU A 161 2.19 -11.59 26.68
C LEU A 161 1.52 -10.22 26.77
N TYR A 162 1.56 -9.62 27.95
CA TYR A 162 1.12 -8.24 28.14
C TYR A 162 2.15 -7.28 27.52
N PRO A 163 1.76 -6.39 26.59
CA PRO A 163 2.71 -5.59 25.85
C PRO A 163 3.14 -4.34 26.64
N GLU A 164 4.26 -4.48 27.35
CA GLU A 164 4.87 -3.39 28.13
C GLU A 164 5.91 -2.58 27.35
N THR A 165 6.26 -3.00 26.13
CA THR A 165 7.31 -2.36 25.33
C THR A 165 6.87 -2.14 23.88
N PRO A 166 7.44 -1.14 23.19
CA PRO A 166 7.35 -1.04 21.74
C PRO A 166 7.62 -2.36 21.01
N ALA A 167 8.68 -3.09 21.39
CA ALA A 167 9.07 -4.33 20.74
C ALA A 167 7.95 -5.39 20.74
N SER A 168 7.16 -5.48 21.82
CA SER A 168 6.03 -6.42 21.89
C SER A 168 4.86 -6.09 20.96
N LEU A 169 4.78 -4.88 20.41
CA LEU A 169 3.67 -4.43 19.57
C LEU A 169 3.97 -4.40 18.07
N VAL A 170 5.24 -4.51 17.68
CA VAL A 170 5.65 -4.28 16.28
C VAL A 170 5.01 -5.25 15.30
N ASP A 171 4.88 -6.51 15.70
CA ASP A 171 4.32 -7.54 14.81
C ASP A 171 2.82 -7.35 14.66
N ASP A 172 2.09 -7.00 15.72
CA ASP A 172 0.66 -6.66 15.65
C ASP A 172 0.44 -5.43 14.75
N PHE A 173 1.26 -4.38 14.91
CA PHE A 173 1.22 -3.18 14.08
C PHE A 173 1.48 -3.50 12.60
N LEU A 174 2.52 -4.28 12.32
CA LEU A 174 2.86 -4.68 10.96
C LEU A 174 1.69 -5.43 10.31
N ARG A 175 1.14 -6.43 11.00
CA ARG A 175 0.07 -7.30 10.49
C ARG A 175 -1.27 -6.60 10.30
N ARG A 176 -1.64 -5.69 11.19
CA ARG A 176 -3.01 -5.11 11.25
C ARG A 176 -3.11 -3.71 10.67
N ARG A 177 -2.01 -2.96 10.60
CA ARG A 177 -2.02 -1.57 10.12
C ARG A 177 -1.09 -1.35 8.94
N CYS A 178 0.18 -1.73 9.05
CA CYS A 178 1.17 -1.40 8.03
C CYS A 178 0.97 -2.20 6.73
N LEU A 179 0.85 -3.53 6.85
CA LEU A 179 0.95 -4.44 5.70
C LEU A 179 -0.35 -4.60 4.90
N ARG A 180 -1.39 -3.80 5.17
CA ARG A 180 -2.70 -3.85 4.50
C ARG A 180 -2.65 -3.55 3.00
N CYS A 181 -1.59 -2.88 2.53
CA CYS A 181 -1.39 -2.52 1.13
C CYS A 181 -0.71 -3.61 0.30
N HIS A 182 -0.22 -4.69 0.90
CA HIS A 182 0.58 -5.68 0.18
C HIS A 182 -0.26 -6.69 -0.57
N ILE A 183 0.38 -7.31 -1.56
CA ILE A 183 -0.23 -8.19 -2.56
C ILE A 183 -0.78 -9.51 -2.01
N HIS A 184 -0.53 -9.81 -0.74
CA HIS A 184 -1.11 -10.95 -0.02
C HIS A 184 -2.51 -10.67 0.49
N THR A 185 -2.99 -9.43 0.36
CA THR A 185 -4.34 -9.05 0.77
C THR A 185 -4.99 -8.12 -0.25
N ARG A 186 -6.32 -8.16 -0.33
CA ARG A 186 -7.13 -7.23 -1.15
C ARG A 186 -7.19 -5.82 -0.54
N GLY A 187 -6.68 -5.66 0.68
CA GLY A 187 -6.67 -4.40 1.42
C GLY A 187 -8.06 -3.98 1.92
N PRO A 188 -8.19 -2.72 2.37
CA PRO A 188 -9.41 -2.22 3.00
C PRO A 188 -10.59 -2.01 2.04
N GLY A 189 -10.35 -2.08 0.73
CA GLY A 189 -11.33 -1.70 -0.29
C GLY A 189 -11.64 -0.19 -0.25
N GLY A 190 -12.62 0.21 -1.06
CA GLY A 190 -12.97 1.61 -1.26
C GLY A 190 -12.44 2.17 -2.58
N ARG A 191 -12.92 3.36 -2.94
CA ARG A 191 -12.63 3.98 -4.24
C ARG A 191 -11.12 4.12 -4.44
N GLY A 192 -10.59 3.56 -5.52
CA GLY A 192 -9.17 3.53 -5.84
C GLY A 192 -8.33 2.57 -5.00
N LEU A 193 -8.91 1.76 -4.11
CA LEU A 193 -8.17 0.79 -3.29
C LEU A 193 -8.50 -0.67 -3.64
N TYR A 194 -9.49 -0.90 -4.50
CA TYR A 194 -9.84 -2.24 -4.98
C TYR A 194 -8.73 -2.81 -5.88
N ARG A 195 -8.38 -4.06 -5.61
CA ARG A 195 -7.36 -4.82 -6.34
C ARG A 195 -7.46 -6.30 -5.99
N ALA A 196 -6.87 -7.13 -6.85
CA ALA A 196 -6.65 -8.54 -6.55
C ALA A 196 -5.38 -8.75 -5.71
N THR A 197 -5.05 -10.01 -5.46
CA THR A 197 -3.84 -10.49 -4.78
C THR A 197 -2.91 -11.20 -5.77
N GLY A 198 -1.65 -11.39 -5.38
CA GLY A 198 -0.65 -12.11 -6.18
C GLY A 198 -0.43 -11.51 -7.57
N CYS A 199 -0.37 -12.35 -8.60
CA CYS A 199 -0.07 -11.89 -9.97
C CYS A 199 -1.18 -10.97 -10.51
N ALA A 200 -2.45 -11.29 -10.23
CA ALA A 200 -3.59 -10.50 -10.66
C ALA A 200 -3.63 -9.10 -10.03
N ALA A 201 -2.94 -8.87 -8.90
CA ALA A 201 -2.85 -7.55 -8.28
C ALA A 201 -2.28 -6.48 -9.23
N CYS A 202 -1.45 -6.90 -10.20
CA CYS A 202 -0.88 -6.02 -11.22
C CYS A 202 -1.41 -6.32 -12.62
N HIS A 203 -1.68 -7.60 -12.92
CA HIS A 203 -2.00 -8.05 -14.27
C HIS A 203 -3.50 -8.04 -14.61
N MET A 204 -4.40 -7.93 -13.63
CA MET A 204 -5.82 -7.66 -13.88
C MET A 204 -6.14 -6.24 -13.45
N LEU A 205 -6.59 -5.42 -14.40
CA LEU A 205 -6.83 -4.01 -14.14
C LEU A 205 -8.09 -3.80 -13.31
N TYR A 206 -8.02 -2.89 -12.35
CA TYR A 206 -9.15 -2.40 -11.58
C TYR A 206 -9.45 -0.96 -11.97
N ASN A 207 -10.74 -0.62 -12.02
CA ASN A 207 -11.17 0.77 -12.08
C ASN A 207 -11.22 1.33 -10.65
N ASN A 208 -11.17 2.66 -10.52
CA ASN A 208 -11.26 3.30 -9.21
C ASN A 208 -12.60 3.03 -8.50
N ASP A 209 -13.69 2.77 -9.20
CA ASP A 209 -14.95 2.34 -8.56
C ASP A 209 -14.94 0.87 -8.09
N GLY A 210 -13.98 0.07 -8.57
CA GLY A 210 -13.89 -1.36 -8.31
C GLY A 210 -15.02 -2.18 -8.94
N CYS A 211 -15.69 -1.65 -9.96
CA CYS A 211 -16.80 -2.30 -10.63
C CYS A 211 -16.36 -3.02 -11.90
N TYR A 212 -17.06 -4.10 -12.24
CA TYR A 212 -16.85 -4.84 -13.48
C TYR A 212 -17.55 -4.15 -14.65
N HIS A 213 -16.77 -3.74 -15.66
CA HIS A 213 -17.21 -3.00 -16.85
C HIS A 213 -17.09 -3.85 -18.13
N GLY A 214 -16.99 -5.17 -17.97
CA GLY A 214 -16.97 -6.13 -19.07
C GLY A 214 -18.35 -6.59 -19.50
N SER A 215 -18.42 -7.61 -20.36
CA SER A 215 -19.67 -8.06 -21.00
C SER A 215 -20.32 -9.28 -20.38
N ASP A 216 -19.71 -9.87 -19.33
CA ASP A 216 -20.29 -10.98 -18.59
C ASP A 216 -21.67 -10.62 -18.02
N GLN A 217 -22.69 -11.39 -18.40
CA GLN A 217 -24.09 -11.17 -17.99
C GLN A 217 -24.38 -11.57 -16.55
N ALA A 218 -23.61 -12.49 -15.97
CA ALA A 218 -23.80 -12.98 -14.60
C ALA A 218 -23.15 -12.06 -13.56
N VAL A 219 -22.17 -11.23 -13.96
CA VAL A 219 -21.48 -10.32 -13.04
C VAL A 219 -22.22 -8.99 -12.93
N ALA A 220 -22.75 -8.71 -11.74
CA ALA A 220 -23.44 -7.46 -11.44
C ALA A 220 -22.50 -6.23 -11.57
N LYS A 221 -22.91 -5.25 -12.39
CA LYS A 221 -22.09 -4.09 -12.76
C LYS A 221 -21.95 -3.03 -11.67
N ASN A 222 -22.83 -3.07 -10.66
CA ASN A 222 -22.82 -2.15 -9.53
C ASN A 222 -22.12 -2.73 -8.29
N LEU A 223 -21.66 -3.99 -8.33
CA LEU A 223 -20.92 -4.58 -7.23
C LEU A 223 -19.44 -4.19 -7.31
N THR A 224 -18.94 -3.67 -6.20
CA THR A 224 -17.53 -3.31 -6.05
C THR A 224 -16.63 -4.50 -5.71
N GLY A 225 -15.33 -4.32 -5.86
CA GLY A 225 -14.33 -5.36 -5.56
C GLY A 225 -14.13 -6.36 -6.69
N TYR A 226 -14.51 -6.02 -7.92
CA TYR A 226 -14.27 -6.78 -9.14
C TYR A 226 -13.25 -6.06 -10.04
N PRO A 227 -12.45 -6.80 -10.82
CA PRO A 227 -11.61 -6.17 -11.83
C PRO A 227 -12.49 -5.50 -12.88
N ALA A 228 -11.93 -4.55 -13.62
CA ALA A 228 -12.63 -3.87 -14.71
C ALA A 228 -13.14 -4.88 -15.75
N ARG A 229 -12.33 -5.91 -16.04
CA ARG A 229 -12.61 -7.00 -16.99
C ARG A 229 -11.92 -8.29 -16.53
N HIS A 230 -12.36 -9.43 -17.05
CA HIS A 230 -11.70 -10.71 -16.82
C HIS A 230 -10.54 -10.93 -17.82
N GLU A 231 -9.53 -10.04 -17.78
CA GLU A 231 -8.41 -10.04 -18.74
C GLU A 231 -7.06 -9.82 -18.04
N PHE A 232 -6.04 -10.53 -18.50
CA PHE A 232 -4.65 -10.26 -18.13
C PHE A 232 -3.97 -9.33 -19.12
N THR A 233 -3.21 -8.37 -18.61
CA THR A 233 -2.42 -7.44 -19.40
C THR A 233 -0.97 -7.37 -18.93
N LYS A 234 -0.07 -7.10 -19.88
CA LYS A 234 1.33 -6.71 -19.62
C LYS A 234 1.54 -5.19 -19.71
N ILE A 235 0.52 -4.45 -20.12
CA ILE A 235 0.47 -3.01 -20.24
C ILE A 235 -0.23 -2.50 -18.98
N ILE A 236 0.57 -2.09 -17.99
CA ILE A 236 0.10 -1.74 -16.65
C ILE A 236 0.14 -0.21 -16.52
N PRO A 237 -1.02 0.48 -16.52
CA PRO A 237 -1.08 1.93 -16.34
C PRO A 237 -0.80 2.32 -14.88
N ASP A 238 -0.37 3.56 -14.66
CA ASP A 238 0.01 4.06 -13.33
C ASP A 238 -1.11 3.97 -12.30
N VAL A 239 -2.37 4.13 -12.72
CA VAL A 239 -3.55 3.95 -11.86
C VAL A 239 -3.57 2.59 -11.16
N GLN A 240 -3.08 1.53 -11.82
CA GLN A 240 -3.01 0.19 -11.22
C GLN A 240 -2.00 0.17 -10.06
N CYS A 241 -0.86 0.85 -10.21
CA CYS A 241 0.15 1.00 -9.17
C CYS A 241 -0.40 1.83 -7.99
N LEU A 242 -1.11 2.92 -8.30
CA LEU A 242 -1.70 3.83 -7.32
C LEU A 242 -2.76 3.17 -6.43
N HIS A 243 -3.29 1.98 -6.77
CA HIS A 243 -4.14 1.23 -5.83
C HIS A 243 -3.42 0.83 -4.53
N CYS A 244 -2.08 0.85 -4.51
CA CYS A 244 -1.25 0.72 -3.30
C CYS A 244 -0.31 1.91 -3.10
N HIS A 245 0.24 2.44 -4.20
CA HIS A 245 1.30 3.46 -4.21
C HIS A 245 0.75 4.89 -4.12
N ASN A 246 -0.19 5.13 -3.21
CA ASN A 246 -0.95 6.38 -3.13
C ASN A 246 -0.64 7.26 -1.91
N GLN A 247 0.11 6.78 -0.91
CA GLN A 247 0.45 7.57 0.28
C GLN A 247 1.86 8.17 0.17
N ASN A 248 2.19 9.12 1.06
CA ASN A 248 3.49 9.83 1.12
C ASN A 248 4.74 8.92 1.26
N HIS A 249 4.56 7.61 1.36
CA HIS A 249 5.63 6.65 1.58
C HIS A 249 6.00 5.86 0.31
N VAL A 250 5.18 5.91 -0.74
CA VAL A 250 5.19 4.89 -1.80
C VAL A 250 5.07 5.47 -3.22
N GLY A 251 5.63 6.64 -3.54
CA GLY A 251 5.84 7.07 -4.94
C GLY A 251 4.70 7.83 -5.60
N ALA A 252 3.65 8.19 -4.86
CA ALA A 252 2.53 9.01 -5.36
C ALA A 252 2.99 10.42 -5.79
N ASP A 253 4.18 10.83 -5.35
CA ASP A 253 4.81 12.09 -5.72
C ASP A 253 5.09 12.19 -7.22
N TYR A 254 5.20 11.04 -7.92
CA TYR A 254 5.29 10.99 -9.38
C TYR A 254 4.11 11.70 -10.06
N GLU A 255 2.92 11.58 -9.49
CA GLU A 255 1.70 12.24 -9.95
C GLU A 255 1.47 13.63 -9.34
N GLY A 256 2.41 14.12 -8.54
CA GLY A 256 2.27 15.40 -7.85
C GLY A 256 1.48 15.31 -6.55
N PHE A 257 1.21 14.10 -6.03
CA PHE A 257 0.31 13.93 -4.89
C PHE A 257 1.04 14.01 -3.55
N PHE A 258 0.55 14.88 -2.66
CA PHE A 258 0.95 14.92 -1.26
C PHE A 258 -0.28 14.82 -0.37
N GLU A 259 -0.36 13.79 0.47
CA GLU A 259 -1.54 13.49 1.27
C GLU A 259 -1.88 14.61 2.27
N HIS A 260 -3.15 14.99 2.35
CA HIS A 260 -3.68 15.96 3.31
C HIS A 260 -3.58 15.48 4.75
N ASP A 261 -3.51 16.43 5.69
CA ASP A 261 -3.61 16.17 7.13
C ASP A 261 -4.85 15.41 7.57
N TYR A 262 -4.71 14.51 8.54
CA TYR A 262 -5.80 13.61 8.96
C TYR A 262 -6.96 14.36 9.61
N SER A 263 -6.73 15.58 10.11
CA SER A 263 -7.80 16.43 10.61
C SER A 263 -8.84 16.71 9.51
N SER A 264 -10.12 16.59 9.86
CA SER A 264 -11.23 16.89 8.96
C SER A 264 -11.26 18.35 8.49
N THR A 265 -10.54 19.25 9.16
CA THR A 265 -10.30 20.62 8.71
C THR A 265 -9.60 20.72 7.36
N TYR A 266 -8.89 19.66 6.94
CA TYR A 266 -8.21 19.57 5.64
C TYR A 266 -9.01 18.75 4.61
N ARG A 267 -10.33 18.63 4.77
CA ARG A 267 -11.21 17.95 3.80
C ARG A 267 -11.88 18.98 2.90
N SER A 268 -11.22 19.32 1.80
CA SER A 268 -11.67 20.29 0.80
C SER A 268 -11.38 19.78 -0.62
N PRO A 269 -12.24 20.02 -1.62
CA PRO A 269 -13.40 20.88 -1.57
C PRO A 269 -14.64 20.18 -0.99
N ILE A 270 -15.51 20.99 -0.39
CA ILE A 270 -16.87 20.61 -0.03
C ILE A 270 -17.77 21.10 -1.16
N ILE A 271 -18.39 20.18 -1.90
CA ILE A 271 -19.32 20.49 -2.99
C ILE A 271 -20.73 20.14 -2.52
N ASN A 272 -21.66 21.10 -2.61
CA ASN A 272 -23.05 20.94 -2.15
C ASN A 272 -23.16 20.46 -0.69
N GLY A 273 -22.32 21.00 0.19
CA GLY A 273 -22.31 20.67 1.62
C GLY A 273 -21.75 19.29 1.96
N ARG A 274 -21.15 18.57 1.01
CA ARG A 274 -20.52 17.26 1.23
C ARG A 274 -19.08 17.24 0.71
N PRO A 275 -18.15 16.55 1.40
CA PRO A 275 -16.85 16.26 0.83
C PRO A 275 -16.99 15.51 -0.50
N VAL A 276 -16.16 15.85 -1.48
CA VAL A 276 -16.08 15.09 -2.73
C VAL A 276 -15.63 13.66 -2.44
N SER A 277 -16.02 12.71 -3.29
CA SER A 277 -15.62 11.31 -3.17
C SER A 277 -14.10 11.18 -3.11
N ILE A 278 -13.62 10.67 -1.99
CA ILE A 278 -12.19 10.48 -1.72
C ILE A 278 -11.72 9.23 -2.46
N THR A 279 -10.76 9.40 -3.35
CA THR A 279 -10.05 8.28 -3.99
C THR A 279 -8.82 7.96 -3.14
N TYR A 280 -8.47 6.69 -3.00
CA TYR A 280 -7.33 6.21 -2.20
C TYR A 280 -7.47 6.39 -0.68
N GLY A 281 -8.67 6.71 -0.18
CA GLY A 281 -8.97 6.81 1.25
C GLY A 281 -8.50 8.10 1.94
N MET A 282 -7.72 8.95 1.24
CA MET A 282 -7.36 10.30 1.66
C MET A 282 -7.30 11.25 0.47
N ASP A 283 -7.46 12.54 0.74
CA ASP A 283 -7.33 13.59 -0.26
C ASP A 283 -5.89 14.14 -0.33
N TYR A 284 -5.57 14.91 -1.38
CA TYR A 284 -4.21 15.32 -1.70
C TYR A 284 -4.07 16.82 -1.99
N HIS A 285 -2.96 17.39 -1.54
CA HIS A 285 -2.38 18.56 -2.17
C HIS A 285 -1.83 18.15 -3.53
N HIS A 286 -2.25 18.86 -4.58
CA HIS A 286 -1.72 18.70 -5.92
C HIS A 286 -0.54 19.65 -6.13
N LEU A 287 0.68 19.10 -5.99
CA LEU A 287 1.95 19.80 -6.17
C LEU A 287 2.49 19.61 -7.60
N ALA A 288 3.66 20.18 -7.87
CA ALA A 288 4.34 20.01 -9.16
C ALA A 288 4.62 18.53 -9.44
N ARG A 289 4.26 18.08 -10.65
CA ARG A 289 4.40 16.69 -11.07
C ARG A 289 5.81 16.40 -11.57
N ASP A 290 6.20 15.12 -11.62
CA ASP A 290 7.47 14.74 -12.25
C ASP A 290 7.44 15.06 -13.76
N ILE A 291 8.55 15.58 -14.29
CA ILE A 291 8.65 15.89 -15.71
C ILE A 291 8.43 14.65 -16.60
N HIS A 292 8.81 13.45 -16.16
CA HIS A 292 8.58 12.23 -16.93
C HIS A 292 7.09 11.87 -16.97
N ALA A 293 6.39 12.04 -15.85
CA ALA A 293 4.93 11.87 -15.79
C ALA A 293 4.24 12.89 -16.68
N GLU A 294 4.62 14.17 -16.63
CA GLU A 294 4.11 15.24 -17.53
C GLU A 294 4.31 14.90 -19.01
N LYS A 295 5.41 14.24 -19.36
CA LYS A 295 5.66 13.78 -20.74
C LYS A 295 4.90 12.51 -21.11
N GLY A 296 4.26 11.85 -20.15
CA GLY A 296 3.42 10.67 -20.35
C GLY A 296 4.17 9.34 -20.25
N LEU A 297 5.31 9.30 -19.54
CA LEU A 297 5.97 8.05 -19.17
C LEU A 297 5.26 7.45 -17.97
N TRP A 298 5.14 6.13 -17.96
CA TRP A 298 4.54 5.38 -16.86
C TRP A 298 5.60 4.87 -15.87
N CYS A 299 5.16 4.51 -14.66
CA CYS A 299 5.94 3.81 -13.65
C CYS A 299 6.74 2.66 -14.26
N THR A 300 6.12 1.88 -15.16
CA THR A 300 6.75 0.69 -15.81
C THR A 300 7.82 1.00 -16.87
N ASP A 301 7.96 2.26 -17.27
CA ASP A 301 9.07 2.72 -18.11
C ASP A 301 10.39 2.73 -17.31
N CYS A 302 10.31 3.11 -16.03
CA CYS A 302 11.44 3.10 -15.09
C CYS A 302 11.54 1.77 -14.31
N HIS A 303 10.39 1.25 -13.85
CA HIS A 303 10.27 0.03 -13.09
C HIS A 303 10.07 -1.18 -14.00
N THR A 304 11.09 -2.01 -14.10
CA THR A 304 11.12 -3.21 -14.94
C THR A 304 10.55 -4.45 -14.23
N LYS A 305 10.43 -5.55 -14.98
CA LYS A 305 10.03 -6.84 -14.41
C LYS A 305 10.95 -7.26 -13.24
N ASN A 306 12.27 -7.08 -13.39
CA ASN A 306 13.22 -7.66 -12.43
C ASN A 306 13.27 -6.92 -11.09
N ASP A 307 12.98 -5.61 -11.06
CA ASP A 307 12.91 -4.83 -9.82
C ASP A 307 11.53 -4.92 -9.15
N VAL A 308 10.46 -5.07 -9.92
CA VAL A 308 9.10 -5.19 -9.36
C VAL A 308 8.79 -6.64 -8.97
N MET A 309 8.92 -7.57 -9.93
CA MET A 309 8.60 -8.99 -9.77
C MET A 309 9.78 -9.82 -9.31
N GLY A 310 10.94 -9.21 -9.04
CA GLY A 310 12.12 -9.91 -8.55
C GLY A 310 12.89 -10.67 -9.64
N GLY A 311 14.01 -11.25 -9.20
CA GLY A 311 14.89 -12.04 -10.05
C GLY A 311 15.57 -13.14 -9.22
N GLU A 312 16.78 -13.52 -9.61
CA GLU A 312 17.55 -14.55 -8.90
C GLU A 312 18.07 -14.06 -7.55
N LYS A 313 18.31 -12.75 -7.42
CA LYS A 313 18.82 -12.15 -6.18
C LYS A 313 17.69 -11.79 -5.22
N ILE A 314 17.91 -12.07 -3.95
CA ILE A 314 17.08 -11.65 -2.83
C ILE A 314 17.64 -10.36 -2.24
N TYR A 315 16.75 -9.47 -1.80
CA TYR A 315 17.11 -8.15 -1.29
C TYR A 315 16.62 -7.94 0.13
N SER A 316 17.42 -7.26 0.95
CA SER A 316 17.05 -6.92 2.33
C SER A 316 16.43 -5.53 2.46
N PHE A 317 16.49 -4.69 1.42
CA PHE A 317 15.85 -3.37 1.39
C PHE A 317 15.78 -2.84 -0.04
N GLU A 318 14.90 -1.87 -0.26
CA GLU A 318 14.53 -1.38 -1.60
C GLU A 318 15.70 -0.79 -2.39
N MET A 319 16.56 -0.02 -1.73
CA MET A 319 17.65 0.70 -2.40
C MET A 319 18.75 -0.23 -2.94
N ASP A 320 18.85 -1.47 -2.46
CA ASP A 320 19.76 -2.49 -3.00
C ASP A 320 19.28 -3.10 -4.32
N VAL A 321 17.98 -2.94 -4.64
CA VAL A 321 17.41 -3.45 -5.88
C VAL A 321 17.98 -2.66 -7.05
N LYS A 322 18.58 -3.36 -8.02
CA LYS A 322 19.10 -2.74 -9.23
C LYS A 322 17.94 -2.27 -10.11
N LYS A 323 17.65 -0.97 -10.05
CA LYS A 323 16.63 -0.29 -10.85
C LYS A 323 17.24 0.44 -12.04
N ARG A 324 16.40 0.83 -13.01
CA ARG A 324 16.79 1.81 -14.02
C ARG A 324 17.20 3.10 -13.30
N SER A 325 18.37 3.63 -13.66
CA SER A 325 18.90 4.85 -13.02
C SER A 325 18.78 6.05 -13.95
N CYS A 326 18.73 7.26 -13.38
CA CYS A 326 18.79 8.51 -14.14
C CYS A 326 20.01 8.50 -15.07
N THR A 327 21.17 8.06 -14.54
CA THR A 327 22.43 8.03 -15.26
C THR A 327 22.48 7.01 -16.39
N GLY A 328 21.61 6.00 -16.39
CA GLY A 328 21.50 5.05 -17.49
C GLY A 328 20.77 5.62 -18.70
N CYS A 329 19.86 6.59 -18.52
CA CYS A 329 19.17 7.25 -19.63
C CYS A 329 19.84 8.58 -20.02
N HIS A 330 20.29 9.34 -19.03
CA HIS A 330 20.82 10.69 -19.24
C HIS A 330 22.35 10.74 -19.27
N GLY A 331 23.05 9.67 -18.90
CA GLY A 331 24.50 9.73 -18.71
C GLY A 331 24.91 10.42 -17.40
N ASN A 332 26.21 10.64 -17.24
CA ASN A 332 26.85 11.19 -16.05
C ASN A 332 28.23 11.80 -16.36
N TYR A 333 28.96 12.18 -15.31
CA TYR A 333 30.29 12.82 -15.41
C TYR A 333 31.38 11.98 -16.08
N ASP A 334 31.27 10.66 -16.02
CA ASP A 334 32.22 9.67 -16.56
C ASP A 334 31.79 9.16 -17.94
N ASN A 335 30.48 8.91 -18.11
CA ASN A 335 29.88 8.52 -19.37
C ASN A 335 28.69 9.42 -19.68
N PRO A 336 28.83 10.44 -20.56
CA PRO A 336 27.75 11.38 -20.87
C PRO A 336 26.67 10.80 -21.79
N THR A 337 26.84 9.57 -22.26
CA THR A 337 25.88 8.87 -23.14
C THR A 337 25.02 7.87 -22.36
N PRO A 338 23.84 7.49 -22.86
CA PRO A 338 23.01 6.50 -22.21
C PRO A 338 23.64 5.11 -22.22
N ASP A 339 23.19 4.26 -21.31
CA ASP A 339 23.49 2.83 -21.27
C ASP A 339 22.69 2.10 -22.36
N LEU A 340 23.37 1.72 -23.44
CA LEU A 340 22.77 1.03 -24.58
C LEU A 340 22.40 -0.43 -24.30
N SER A 341 22.68 -0.97 -23.10
CA SER A 341 22.11 -2.25 -22.68
C SER A 341 20.60 -2.16 -22.39
N TYR A 342 20.08 -0.95 -22.23
CA TYR A 342 18.64 -0.70 -22.08
C TYR A 342 17.94 -0.86 -23.43
N ARG A 343 17.16 -1.94 -23.57
CA ARG A 343 16.42 -2.27 -24.80
C ARG A 343 15.46 -1.17 -25.27
N ASP A 344 14.98 -0.36 -24.33
CA ASP A 344 14.07 0.75 -24.57
C ASP A 344 14.81 2.03 -25.01
N ILE A 345 16.13 1.99 -25.17
CA ILE A 345 16.93 3.11 -25.70
C ILE A 345 17.41 2.77 -27.10
N CYS A 346 17.23 3.69 -28.04
CA CYS A 346 17.75 3.56 -29.39
C CYS A 346 18.48 4.83 -29.84
N GLN A 347 19.37 4.65 -30.82
CA GLN A 347 20.07 5.76 -31.46
C GLN A 347 19.62 5.88 -32.92
N VAL A 348 19.23 7.08 -33.33
CA VAL A 348 18.80 7.39 -34.70
C VAL A 348 19.50 8.67 -35.13
N SER A 349 20.25 8.62 -36.23
CA SER A 349 20.98 9.77 -36.80
C SER A 349 21.83 10.51 -35.75
N GLY A 350 22.54 9.76 -34.90
CA GLY A 350 23.41 10.30 -33.85
C GLY A 350 22.69 10.78 -32.58
N LYS A 351 21.35 10.83 -32.55
CA LYS A 351 20.56 11.23 -31.37
C LYS A 351 20.00 10.02 -30.64
N PHE A 352 19.86 10.11 -29.32
CA PHE A 352 19.33 9.03 -28.49
C PHE A 352 17.87 9.30 -28.11
N PHE A 353 17.08 8.22 -28.09
CA PHE A 353 15.67 8.25 -27.74
C PHE A 353 15.35 7.14 -26.75
N PHE A 354 14.40 7.42 -25.86
CA PHE A 354 13.74 6.43 -25.02
C PHE A 354 12.39 6.04 -25.66
N VAL A 355 12.09 4.76 -25.71
CA VAL A 355 10.85 4.19 -26.26
C VAL A 355 9.96 3.76 -25.10
N SER A 356 8.83 4.43 -24.89
CA SER A 356 7.92 4.05 -23.81
C SER A 356 7.22 2.72 -24.10
N LYS A 357 7.10 1.89 -23.06
CA LYS A 357 6.42 0.59 -23.12
C LYS A 357 4.90 0.71 -23.22
N ASN A 358 4.35 1.85 -22.82
CA ASN A 358 2.92 2.16 -22.91
C ASN A 358 2.44 2.10 -24.37
N ASN A 359 3.06 2.94 -25.21
CA ASN A 359 2.54 3.27 -26.54
C ASN A 359 3.60 3.25 -27.64
N GLY A 360 4.84 2.84 -27.33
CA GLY A 360 5.95 2.84 -28.28
C GLY A 360 6.44 4.25 -28.67
N LYS A 361 5.94 5.31 -28.04
CA LYS A 361 6.35 6.69 -28.34
C LYS A 361 7.81 6.89 -28.02
N ARG A 362 8.51 7.56 -28.94
CA ARG A 362 9.92 7.93 -28.80
C ARG A 362 10.04 9.31 -28.15
N TYR A 363 10.85 9.38 -27.09
CA TYR A 363 11.18 10.60 -26.38
C TYR A 363 12.66 10.91 -26.56
N PRO A 364 13.04 12.10 -27.06
CA PRO A 364 14.44 12.47 -27.16
C PRO A 364 15.07 12.54 -25.76
N LEU A 365 16.26 11.95 -25.60
CA LEU A 365 16.97 11.95 -24.33
C LEU A 365 17.81 13.23 -24.17
N SER A 366 17.51 14.00 -23.13
CA SER A 366 18.37 15.10 -22.67
C SER A 366 19.61 14.51 -21.98
N LEU A 367 20.76 14.58 -22.64
CA LEU A 367 22.00 14.02 -22.11
C LEU A 367 22.70 14.95 -21.13
N PHE A 368 23.42 14.35 -20.19
CA PHE A 368 24.27 15.02 -19.25
C PHE A 368 25.33 15.81 -20.00
N SER A 369 25.40 17.10 -19.72
CA SER A 369 26.40 18.00 -20.28
C SER A 369 27.06 18.80 -19.15
N ARG A 370 28.33 19.18 -19.35
CA ARG A 370 29.05 20.08 -18.43
C ARG A 370 28.83 21.56 -18.74
N GLY A 371 27.81 21.87 -19.57
CA GLY A 371 27.44 23.24 -19.91
C GLY A 371 26.93 24.01 -18.69
N PRO A 372 25.89 23.52 -17.97
CA PRO A 372 25.43 24.14 -16.74
C PRO A 372 26.54 24.21 -15.68
N VAL A 373 26.69 25.36 -15.01
CA VAL A 373 27.72 25.59 -13.98
C VAL A 373 27.68 24.53 -12.87
N ALA A 374 26.49 24.09 -12.45
CA ALA A 374 26.35 23.06 -11.44
C ALA A 374 26.99 21.73 -11.88
N HIS A 375 26.92 21.38 -13.17
CA HIS A 375 27.51 20.16 -13.73
C HIS A 375 29.01 20.28 -14.00
N SER A 376 29.55 21.49 -14.12
CA SER A 376 30.99 21.71 -14.29
C SER A 376 31.79 21.56 -12.99
N ILE A 377 31.10 21.51 -11.83
CA ILE A 377 31.72 21.39 -10.51
C ILE A 377 31.96 19.92 -10.18
N SER A 378 33.22 19.49 -10.20
CA SER A 378 33.61 18.08 -9.94
C SER A 378 33.14 17.54 -8.58
N ALA A 379 33.00 18.40 -7.56
CA ALA A 379 32.51 18.01 -6.25
C ALA A 379 31.05 17.48 -6.29
N HIS A 380 30.25 17.87 -7.30
CA HIS A 380 28.89 17.40 -7.48
C HIS A 380 28.80 16.01 -8.14
N ARG A 381 29.92 15.40 -8.56
CA ARG A 381 29.95 14.03 -9.11
C ARG A 381 29.31 12.98 -8.20
N ARG A 382 29.37 13.21 -6.87
CA ARG A 382 28.78 12.31 -5.86
C ARG A 382 27.35 12.68 -5.48
N VAL A 383 26.79 13.76 -6.00
CA VAL A 383 25.39 14.15 -5.73
C VAL A 383 24.48 13.34 -6.64
N ARG A 384 23.44 12.71 -6.08
CA ARG A 384 22.40 12.07 -6.88
C ARG A 384 21.67 13.12 -7.72
N CYS A 385 21.34 12.81 -8.98
CA CYS A 385 20.58 13.73 -9.83
C CYS A 385 19.26 14.14 -9.17
N GLY A 386 18.51 13.21 -8.57
CA GLY A 386 17.28 13.53 -7.82
C GLY A 386 17.51 14.46 -6.62
N ALA A 387 18.69 14.43 -5.99
CA ALA A 387 19.02 15.38 -4.93
C ALA A 387 19.29 16.79 -5.47
N CYS A 388 19.52 16.98 -6.77
CA CYS A 388 19.62 18.30 -7.39
C CYS A 388 18.31 18.70 -8.07
N HIS A 389 17.64 17.76 -8.74
CA HIS A 389 16.52 18.04 -9.65
C HIS A 389 15.13 17.81 -9.05
N ALA A 390 15.00 17.20 -7.87
CA ALA A 390 13.70 17.11 -7.20
C ALA A 390 13.16 18.51 -6.88
N GLN A 391 11.88 18.74 -7.16
CA GLN A 391 11.21 20.01 -6.86
C GLN A 391 10.79 20.09 -5.39
N TRP A 392 10.36 18.96 -4.83
CA TRP A 392 9.91 18.81 -3.45
C TRP A 392 10.06 17.34 -3.02
N ALA A 393 10.00 17.04 -1.73
CA ALA A 393 10.08 15.66 -1.24
C ALA A 393 9.29 15.49 0.04
N TYR A 394 8.69 14.33 0.24
CA TYR A 394 7.97 14.00 1.49
C TYR A 394 8.84 14.19 2.73
N GLN A 395 8.32 14.93 3.71
CA GLN A 395 8.87 15.08 5.05
C GLN A 395 7.76 14.96 6.08
N ASP A 396 7.45 13.71 6.44
CA ASP A 396 6.40 13.39 7.41
C ASP A 396 7.02 13.17 8.81
N TYR A 397 6.77 14.08 9.74
CA TYR A 397 7.45 14.09 11.04
C TYR A 397 6.57 13.52 12.15
N GLY A 398 7.16 12.65 12.97
CA GLY A 398 6.59 12.08 14.19
C GLY A 398 5.26 11.36 13.97
N MET A 399 5.33 10.12 13.49
CA MET A 399 4.13 9.29 13.35
C MET A 399 3.73 8.69 14.70
N SER A 400 2.66 9.18 15.28
CA SER A 400 1.99 8.50 16.39
C SER A 400 1.28 7.25 15.86
N VAL A 401 1.56 6.10 16.45
CA VAL A 401 0.85 4.84 16.22
C VAL A 401 0.26 4.38 17.54
N ILE A 402 -1.05 4.23 17.58
CA ILE A 402 -1.80 4.14 18.83
C ILE A 402 -2.60 2.85 18.80
N ARG A 403 -2.24 1.90 19.66
CA ARG A 403 -2.96 0.64 19.86
C ARG A 403 -4.03 0.84 20.93
N GLU A 404 -5.28 0.55 20.62
CA GLU A 404 -6.39 0.75 21.56
C GLU A 404 -7.27 -0.47 21.65
N ASP A 405 -7.34 -1.07 22.84
CA ASP A 405 -8.31 -2.12 23.17
C ASP A 405 -9.61 -1.56 23.74
N LEU A 406 -9.53 -0.40 24.39
CA LEU A 406 -10.67 0.38 24.87
C LEU A 406 -10.70 1.72 24.13
N LEU A 407 -11.79 1.98 23.42
CA LEU A 407 -11.98 3.15 22.57
C LEU A 407 -13.01 4.11 23.17
N GLU A 408 -12.58 5.35 23.34
CA GLU A 408 -13.44 6.51 23.58
C GLU A 408 -13.61 7.26 22.26
N GLY A 409 -14.77 7.11 21.60
CA GLY A 409 -14.97 7.56 20.22
C GLY A 409 -14.71 9.05 20.02
N TYR A 410 -15.19 9.91 20.93
CA TYR A 410 -15.20 11.38 20.77
C TYR A 410 -13.85 12.00 20.41
N LYS A 411 -12.72 11.43 20.87
CA LYS A 411 -11.38 11.95 20.57
C LYS A 411 -10.99 11.83 19.10
N TRP A 412 -11.65 10.93 18.35
CA TRP A 412 -11.41 10.69 16.94
C TRP A 412 -12.36 11.47 16.03
N TYR A 413 -13.23 12.32 16.57
CA TYR A 413 -14.27 13.03 15.81
C TYR A 413 -13.72 13.78 14.59
N HIS A 414 -12.57 14.45 14.74
CA HIS A 414 -11.89 15.16 13.65
C HIS A 414 -10.86 14.31 12.91
N LEU A 415 -10.66 13.03 13.26
CA LEU A 415 -9.49 12.23 12.86
C LEU A 415 -9.86 10.82 12.38
N THR A 416 -11.11 10.59 11.96
CA THR A 416 -11.56 9.27 11.48
C THR A 416 -10.88 8.85 10.17
N ALA A 417 -10.67 9.80 9.26
CA ALA A 417 -10.04 9.56 7.97
C ALA A 417 -8.51 9.54 8.08
N GLN A 418 -7.92 8.36 7.94
CA GLN A 418 -6.48 8.11 8.10
C GLN A 418 -5.91 7.22 6.97
N GLY A 419 -6.41 7.36 5.74
CA GLY A 419 -5.96 6.57 4.58
C GLY A 419 -6.33 5.10 4.68
N ASP A 420 -7.41 4.79 5.39
CA ASP A 420 -7.90 3.44 5.61
C ASP A 420 -9.43 3.49 5.81
N PRO A 421 -10.21 3.30 4.73
CA PRO A 421 -11.67 3.32 4.82
C PRO A 421 -12.25 2.25 5.75
N TYR A 422 -11.55 1.13 5.93
CA TYR A 422 -11.97 0.07 6.85
C TYR A 422 -11.87 0.55 8.30
N LEU A 423 -10.73 1.15 8.69
CA LEU A 423 -10.58 1.76 10.01
C LEU A 423 -11.52 2.96 10.19
N GLN A 424 -11.67 3.80 9.17
CA GLN A 424 -12.54 4.97 9.23
C GLN A 424 -13.97 4.59 9.61
N LYS A 425 -14.52 3.53 8.97
CA LYS A 425 -15.85 3.02 9.29
C LYS A 425 -15.97 2.52 10.74
N ILE A 426 -14.93 1.86 11.26
CA ILE A 426 -14.87 1.46 12.67
C ILE A 426 -14.95 2.72 13.54
N LEU A 427 -14.06 3.69 13.36
CA LEU A 427 -14.04 4.93 14.16
C LEU A 427 -15.37 5.70 14.10
N GLU A 428 -15.98 5.81 12.92
CA GLU A 428 -17.30 6.44 12.73
C GLU A 428 -18.42 5.70 13.49
N THR A 429 -18.42 4.37 13.44
CA THR A 429 -19.41 3.55 14.17
C THR A 429 -19.26 3.74 15.69
N HIS A 430 -18.02 3.86 16.18
CA HIS A 430 -17.73 4.07 17.59
C HIS A 430 -17.93 5.52 18.05
N LEU A 431 -17.92 6.51 17.14
CA LEU A 431 -18.27 7.91 17.43
C LEU A 431 -19.76 8.11 17.72
N GLU A 432 -20.61 7.35 17.04
CA GLU A 432 -22.07 7.37 17.27
C GLU A 432 -22.46 6.78 18.63
N ASN A 433 -21.54 6.05 19.28
CA ASN A 433 -21.75 5.45 20.59
C ASN A 433 -21.11 6.30 21.70
N PRO A 434 -21.90 6.90 22.62
CA PRO A 434 -21.36 7.73 23.70
C PRO A 434 -20.64 6.94 24.81
N VAL A 435 -20.67 5.61 24.77
CA VAL A 435 -20.07 4.72 25.79
C VAL A 435 -18.70 4.20 25.32
N LYS A 436 -17.78 4.00 26.28
CA LYS A 436 -16.51 3.29 26.00
C LYS A 436 -16.79 1.93 25.36
N SER A 437 -16.00 1.57 24.37
CA SER A 437 -16.27 0.40 23.54
C SER A 437 -15.00 -0.38 23.25
N TYR A 438 -15.17 -1.65 22.86
CA TYR A 438 -14.07 -2.57 22.59
C TYR A 438 -14.05 -2.86 21.09
N PRO A 439 -13.31 -2.06 20.30
CA PRO A 439 -13.30 -2.24 18.86
C PRO A 439 -12.55 -3.53 18.50
N VAL A 440 -12.69 -3.97 17.26
CA VAL A 440 -11.93 -5.09 16.68
C VAL A 440 -11.39 -4.69 15.32
N SER A 441 -10.29 -5.28 14.88
CA SER A 441 -9.78 -5.07 13.52
C SER A 441 -9.05 -6.29 12.98
N LYS A 442 -9.01 -6.37 11.65
CA LYS A 442 -8.46 -7.49 10.91
C LYS A 442 -6.92 -7.56 10.96
N ASP A 443 -6.39 -8.76 11.14
CA ASP A 443 -5.04 -9.15 10.76
C ASP A 443 -5.02 -9.40 9.24
N TRP A 444 -4.31 -8.56 8.50
CA TRP A 444 -4.32 -8.61 7.04
C TRP A 444 -3.53 -9.79 6.46
N ILE A 445 -2.78 -10.51 7.29
CA ILE A 445 -2.00 -11.68 6.88
C ILE A 445 -2.76 -12.96 7.20
N SER A 446 -3.26 -13.16 8.42
CA SER A 446 -4.05 -14.36 8.75
C SER A 446 -5.51 -14.28 8.32
N GLY A 447 -6.03 -13.06 8.13
CA GLY A 447 -7.44 -12.81 7.84
C GLY A 447 -8.33 -12.75 9.07
N GLU A 448 -7.82 -13.12 10.24
CA GLU A 448 -8.56 -13.16 11.50
C GLU A 448 -8.93 -11.77 12.01
N VAL A 449 -10.05 -11.68 12.73
CA VAL A 449 -10.47 -10.46 13.42
C VAL A 449 -9.97 -10.53 14.85
N LYS A 450 -9.16 -9.56 15.26
CA LYS A 450 -8.53 -9.49 16.58
C LYS A 450 -9.08 -8.31 17.40
N PRO A 451 -9.05 -8.39 18.74
CA PRO A 451 -9.43 -7.28 19.61
C PRO A 451 -8.62 -6.02 19.34
N GLY A 452 -9.25 -4.87 19.55
CA GLY A 452 -8.67 -3.54 19.45
C GLY A 452 -8.37 -3.04 18.04
N ILE A 453 -7.79 -1.84 17.95
CA ILE A 453 -7.45 -1.16 16.70
C ILE A 453 -6.08 -0.48 16.76
N TRP A 454 -5.58 -0.13 15.58
CA TRP A 454 -4.43 0.75 15.40
C TRP A 454 -4.85 2.04 14.70
N SER A 455 -4.74 3.16 15.41
CA SER A 455 -4.91 4.50 14.85
C SER A 455 -3.55 5.15 14.61
N MET A 456 -3.51 6.15 13.72
CA MET A 456 -2.29 6.88 13.38
C MET A 456 -2.52 8.39 13.35
N GLY A 457 -1.46 9.15 13.63
CA GLY A 457 -1.44 10.60 13.48
C GLY A 457 -0.03 11.10 13.19
N TRP A 458 0.07 12.27 12.57
CA TRP A 458 1.34 12.95 12.30
C TRP A 458 1.47 14.17 13.19
N ARG A 459 2.68 14.49 13.65
CA ARG A 459 2.92 15.76 14.35
C ARG A 459 2.81 16.94 13.39
N PHE A 460 3.47 16.84 12.24
CA PHE A 460 3.25 17.73 11.09
C PHE A 460 3.94 17.16 9.86
N ARG A 461 3.52 17.63 8.68
CA ARG A 461 4.05 17.21 7.38
C ARG A 461 4.44 18.40 6.52
N ARG A 462 5.51 18.24 5.75
CA ARG A 462 6.10 19.27 4.87
C ARG A 462 6.60 18.63 3.57
N TRP A 463 6.81 19.44 2.53
CA TRP A 463 7.34 18.97 1.25
C TRP A 463 8.54 19.79 0.74
N GLU A 464 8.78 20.96 1.32
CA GLU A 464 9.76 21.94 0.87
C GLU A 464 11.17 21.61 1.39
N LEU A 465 11.22 20.91 2.52
CA LEU A 465 12.44 20.65 3.27
C LEU A 465 13.14 19.40 2.73
N MET A 466 14.43 19.50 2.45
CA MET A 466 15.17 18.41 1.78
C MET A 466 16.56 18.26 2.40
N PRO A 467 16.65 17.74 3.64
CA PRO A 467 17.93 17.44 4.29
C PRO A 467 18.74 16.44 3.45
N LEU A 468 20.05 16.56 3.50
CA LEU A 468 20.98 15.69 2.79
C LEU A 468 21.59 14.65 3.72
N GLY A 469 21.83 13.47 3.16
CA GLY A 469 22.61 12.40 3.76
C GLY A 469 23.41 11.66 2.70
N VAL A 470 23.90 10.47 3.04
CA VAL A 470 24.67 9.61 2.16
C VAL A 470 24.01 8.25 2.07
N ASP A 471 23.81 7.78 0.85
CA ASP A 471 23.20 6.49 0.57
C ASP A 471 24.17 5.31 0.69
N HIS A 472 23.66 4.10 0.46
CA HIS A 472 24.41 2.84 0.51
C HIS A 472 25.54 2.74 -0.54
N THR A 473 25.56 3.60 -1.56
CA THR A 473 26.63 3.68 -2.59
C THR A 473 27.63 4.81 -2.32
N GLY A 474 27.49 5.53 -1.20
CA GLY A 474 28.34 6.68 -0.88
C GLY A 474 27.99 7.97 -1.64
N ARG A 475 26.80 8.07 -2.25
CA ARG A 475 26.34 9.30 -2.93
C ARG A 475 25.50 10.17 -2.00
N TYR A 476 25.60 11.49 -2.18
CA TYR A 476 24.75 12.45 -1.47
C TYR A 476 23.32 12.37 -2.01
N ALA A 477 22.38 12.14 -1.11
CA ALA A 477 20.97 11.96 -1.43
C ALA A 477 20.11 12.84 -0.50
N ILE A 478 18.90 13.15 -0.94
CA ILE A 478 17.88 13.65 -0.03
C ILE A 478 17.56 12.51 0.94
N ILE A 479 17.43 12.83 2.22
CA ILE A 479 16.93 11.91 3.23
C ILE A 479 15.56 12.41 3.70
N ARG A 480 14.70 11.48 4.12
CA ARG A 480 13.41 11.81 4.74
C ARG A 480 13.23 11.03 6.04
N PRO A 481 12.46 11.55 7.01
CA PRO A 481 12.01 10.72 8.11
C PRO A 481 11.24 9.54 7.53
N LEU A 482 11.72 8.34 7.84
CA LEU A 482 11.06 7.09 7.49
C LEU A 482 11.29 6.21 8.71
N TYR A 483 10.20 5.74 9.35
CA TYR A 483 10.25 5.06 10.65
C TYR A 483 10.50 5.98 11.86
N GLN A 484 9.83 7.14 11.94
CA GLN A 484 9.88 8.01 13.11
C GLN A 484 8.61 7.83 13.98
N TYR A 485 8.53 6.69 14.68
CA TYR A 485 7.34 6.29 15.43
C TYR A 485 7.31 6.85 16.86
N LEU A 486 6.12 7.22 17.34
CA LEU A 486 5.78 7.37 18.75
C LEU A 486 4.66 6.38 19.06
N ILE A 487 4.87 5.49 20.03
CA ILE A 487 3.98 4.35 20.26
C ILE A 487 3.18 4.57 21.53
N SER A 488 1.86 4.50 21.41
CA SER A 488 0.96 4.45 22.56
C SER A 488 0.17 3.15 22.58
N TYR A 489 -0.15 2.67 23.77
CA TYR A 489 -1.01 1.50 23.98
C TYR A 489 -2.00 1.79 25.10
N VAL A 490 -3.28 1.57 24.83
CA VAL A 490 -4.38 1.62 25.79
C VAL A 490 -4.96 0.22 25.89
N ASP A 491 -4.90 -0.38 27.07
CA ASP A 491 -5.42 -1.73 27.30
C ASP A 491 -6.94 -1.74 27.53
N ARG A 492 -7.50 -2.94 27.73
CA ARG A 492 -8.94 -3.14 27.95
C ARG A 492 -9.48 -2.48 29.23
N LEU A 493 -8.63 -2.24 30.23
CA LEU A 493 -9.00 -1.58 31.46
C LEU A 493 -8.86 -0.05 31.36
N GLY A 494 -8.34 0.46 30.23
CA GLY A 494 -8.05 1.87 30.02
C GLY A 494 -6.73 2.33 30.63
N TYR A 495 -5.90 1.40 31.10
CA TYR A 495 -4.53 1.71 31.50
C TYR A 495 -3.68 1.99 30.25
N VAL A 496 -2.68 2.85 30.42
CA VAL A 496 -1.81 3.30 29.33
C VAL A 496 -0.36 2.85 29.63
N PRO A 497 0.02 1.60 29.33
CA PRO A 497 1.39 1.12 29.55
C PRO A 497 2.45 1.89 28.77
N LEU A 498 2.06 2.38 27.59
CA LEU A 498 2.92 3.14 26.70
C LEU A 498 2.19 4.42 26.32
N ASP A 499 2.80 5.56 26.59
CA ASP A 499 2.35 6.86 26.12
C ASP A 499 3.44 7.53 25.31
N SER A 500 3.22 7.64 24.01
CA SER A 500 4.10 8.33 23.06
C SER A 500 5.56 7.84 23.17
N ALA A 501 5.73 6.55 23.49
CA ALA A 501 7.02 5.96 23.74
C ALA A 501 7.87 5.95 22.47
N ILE A 502 9.10 6.46 22.58
CA ILE A 502 10.09 6.38 21.51
C ILE A 502 10.73 4.99 21.60
N PRO A 503 10.60 4.14 20.58
CA PRO A 503 11.26 2.84 20.60
C PRO A 503 12.79 2.98 20.67
N SER A 504 13.46 1.90 21.09
CA SER A 504 14.91 1.79 21.03
C SER A 504 15.31 0.77 19.97
N ARG A 505 16.44 1.00 19.29
CA ARG A 505 16.99 0.05 18.32
C ARG A 505 17.35 -1.26 19.01
N GLY A 506 17.18 -2.39 18.33
CA GLY A 506 17.47 -3.70 18.92
C GLY A 506 18.96 -4.01 19.13
N ASP A 507 19.87 -3.15 18.66
CA ASP A 507 21.29 -3.16 19.03
C ASP A 507 21.64 -2.16 20.14
N SER A 508 20.62 -1.51 20.72
CA SER A 508 20.74 -0.48 21.75
C SER A 508 21.57 0.75 21.34
N SER A 509 21.75 0.99 20.03
CA SER A 509 22.56 2.12 19.53
C SER A 509 21.88 3.49 19.64
N GLY A 510 20.65 3.54 20.18
CA GLY A 510 19.89 4.75 20.44
C GLY A 510 18.41 4.62 20.06
N SER A 511 17.74 5.75 19.88
CA SER A 511 16.33 5.81 19.49
C SER A 511 16.05 5.09 18.18
N GLY A 512 14.91 4.43 18.13
CA GLY A 512 14.30 3.70 17.02
C GLY A 512 13.80 4.56 15.87
N TRP A 513 14.28 5.81 15.76
CA TRP A 513 13.94 6.69 14.65
C TRP A 513 14.98 6.59 13.56
N ALA A 514 14.56 6.68 12.31
CA ALA A 514 15.46 6.73 11.17
C ALA A 514 15.08 7.82 10.17
N TYR A 515 16.11 8.40 9.56
CA TYR A 515 15.97 9.10 8.28
C TYR A 515 16.61 8.23 7.22
N MET A 516 15.90 8.02 6.12
CA MET A 516 16.34 7.11 5.07
C MET A 516 16.60 7.90 3.78
N PRO A 517 17.70 7.59 3.05
CA PRO A 517 17.91 8.08 1.70
C PRO A 517 16.69 7.81 0.82
N TYR A 518 16.29 8.83 0.09
CA TYR A 518 15.11 8.86 -0.75
C TYR A 518 15.47 9.33 -2.16
N VAL A 519 14.74 8.81 -3.15
CA VAL A 519 14.79 9.27 -4.54
C VAL A 519 13.41 9.85 -4.83
N PRO A 520 13.22 11.18 -4.70
CA PRO A 520 11.94 11.80 -5.00
C PRO A 520 11.58 11.62 -6.47
N HIS A 521 10.30 11.37 -6.72
CA HIS A 521 9.70 11.29 -8.05
C HIS A 521 9.08 12.64 -8.41
N THR A 522 9.84 13.71 -8.25
CA THR A 522 9.38 15.10 -8.44
C THR A 522 10.34 15.88 -9.30
N VAL A 523 11.03 15.18 -10.21
CA VAL A 523 12.16 15.71 -10.97
C VAL A 523 11.69 16.81 -11.93
N ALA A 524 12.40 17.93 -11.95
CA ALA A 524 12.28 19.00 -12.92
C ALA A 524 13.42 18.96 -13.97
N PRO A 525 13.25 19.59 -15.15
CA PRO A 525 14.32 19.72 -16.14
C PRO A 525 15.48 20.62 -15.67
N TYR A 526 15.29 21.40 -14.61
CA TYR A 526 16.31 22.24 -13.99
C TYR A 526 16.66 21.76 -12.58
N GLY A 527 17.88 22.09 -12.13
CA GLY A 527 18.31 21.84 -10.77
C GLY A 527 17.81 22.91 -9.80
N ARG A 528 17.71 22.55 -8.52
CA ARG A 528 17.48 23.48 -7.41
C ARG A 528 18.60 24.52 -7.32
N GLN A 529 18.30 25.66 -6.73
CA GLN A 529 19.27 26.74 -6.54
C GLN A 529 20.41 26.30 -5.60
N CYS A 530 21.59 26.91 -5.77
CA CYS A 530 22.77 26.56 -4.99
C CYS A 530 22.55 26.69 -3.47
N ASP A 531 21.74 27.67 -3.05
CA ASP A 531 21.36 27.95 -1.66
C ASP A 531 20.26 27.02 -1.10
N SER A 532 19.64 26.19 -1.94
CA SER A 532 18.82 25.07 -1.45
C SER A 532 19.66 24.02 -0.72
N CYS A 533 20.98 23.98 -0.95
CA CYS A 533 21.91 23.04 -0.31
C CYS A 533 23.03 23.75 0.47
N HIS A 534 23.65 24.77 -0.11
CA HIS A 534 24.72 25.54 0.52
C HIS A 534 24.15 26.70 1.33
N LEU A 535 24.80 27.06 2.44
CA LEU A 535 24.29 28.06 3.39
C LEU A 535 22.93 27.70 4.02
N ASN A 536 22.49 26.44 3.87
CA ASN A 536 21.19 25.97 4.34
C ASN A 536 21.37 24.98 5.50
N SER A 537 20.89 25.37 6.68
CA SER A 537 20.99 24.58 7.91
C SER A 537 20.17 23.28 7.86
N VAL A 538 18.99 23.32 7.21
CA VAL A 538 18.11 22.16 7.01
C VAL A 538 18.79 21.14 6.09
N ALA A 539 19.33 21.59 4.94
CA ALA A 539 20.06 20.74 4.01
C ALA A 539 21.28 20.08 4.69
N ALA A 540 21.95 20.81 5.59
CA ALA A 540 23.06 20.30 6.40
C ALA A 540 22.62 19.45 7.61
N GLY A 541 21.31 19.17 7.76
CA GLY A 541 20.76 18.26 8.78
C GLY A 541 20.67 18.87 10.18
N SER A 542 20.38 20.15 10.31
CA SER A 542 20.30 20.83 11.62
C SER A 542 18.88 20.98 12.17
N GLY A 543 17.85 20.52 11.44
CA GLY A 543 16.44 20.79 11.75
C GLY A 543 15.95 22.12 11.17
N ILE A 544 14.67 22.45 11.39
CA ILE A 544 13.99 23.61 10.76
C ILE A 544 14.13 24.92 11.52
N GLN A 545 14.69 24.88 12.73
CA GLN A 545 14.74 26.00 13.66
C GLN A 545 16.15 26.20 14.23
N ASP A 546 16.42 27.40 14.73
CA ASP A 546 17.70 27.75 15.33
C ASP A 546 17.91 27.10 16.71
N ALA A 547 16.83 26.95 17.50
CA ALA A 547 16.84 26.32 18.82
C ALA A 547 15.87 25.14 18.87
N VAL A 548 16.38 23.94 19.19
CA VAL A 548 15.57 22.71 19.18
C VAL A 548 14.59 22.67 20.35
N THR A 549 13.30 22.49 20.04
CA THR A 549 12.23 22.19 21.00
C THR A 549 11.86 20.70 20.95
N VAL A 550 11.03 20.24 21.87
CA VAL A 550 10.52 18.86 21.87
C VAL A 550 9.86 18.49 20.54
N ASP A 551 8.96 19.33 20.04
CA ASP A 551 8.24 19.09 18.77
C ASP A 551 9.15 19.16 17.56
N THR A 552 10.11 20.09 17.60
CA THR A 552 10.92 20.39 16.43
C THR A 552 12.19 19.56 16.34
N ASN A 553 12.55 18.85 17.42
CA ASN A 553 13.60 17.82 17.41
C ASN A 553 13.32 16.71 16.39
N LEU A 554 12.05 16.46 16.08
CA LEU A 554 11.64 15.50 15.06
C LEU A 554 12.21 15.83 13.67
N THR A 555 12.54 17.11 13.41
CA THR A 555 13.11 17.56 12.13
C THR A 555 14.63 17.38 12.04
N VAL A 556 15.29 17.02 13.14
CA VAL A 556 16.72 16.74 13.15
C VAL A 556 16.92 15.31 12.66
N PRO A 557 17.68 15.07 11.57
CA PRO A 557 17.82 13.74 11.00
C PRO A 557 18.42 12.73 11.97
N SER A 558 17.67 11.64 12.21
CA SER A 558 18.15 10.46 12.93
C SER A 558 18.94 9.53 12.01
N LYS A 559 19.86 8.73 12.56
CA LYS A 559 20.69 7.84 11.73
C LYS A 559 19.83 6.87 10.90
N PRO A 560 20.22 6.53 9.66
CA PRO A 560 19.54 5.50 8.88
C PRO A 560 19.49 4.14 9.60
N ALA A 561 18.55 3.28 9.21
CA ALA A 561 18.41 1.92 9.75
C ALA A 561 19.42 0.94 9.14
N VAL A 562 19.78 1.17 7.87
CA VAL A 562 20.61 0.26 7.08
C VAL A 562 22.09 0.64 7.15
N LYS A 563 22.95 -0.34 7.41
CA LYS A 563 24.41 -0.15 7.42
C LYS A 563 24.91 0.34 6.05
N GLY A 564 25.87 1.27 6.06
CA GLY A 564 26.42 1.88 4.85
C GLY A 564 25.72 3.19 4.44
N MET A 565 24.48 3.42 4.87
CA MET A 565 23.83 4.73 4.80
C MET A 565 24.22 5.56 6.02
N ARG A 566 24.37 6.88 5.86
CA ARG A 566 24.73 7.75 6.98
C ARG A 566 24.25 9.18 6.81
N LEU A 567 24.24 9.91 7.92
CA LEU A 567 24.15 11.36 7.91
C LEU A 567 25.45 11.99 7.36
N LEU A 568 25.39 13.27 7.02
CA LEU A 568 26.58 14.05 6.71
C LEU A 568 27.51 14.12 7.93
N ASN A 569 28.81 14.00 7.70
CA ASN A 569 29.80 14.20 8.75
C ASN A 569 30.07 15.70 9.00
N THR A 570 30.82 16.01 10.06
CA THR A 570 31.12 17.40 10.47
C THR A 570 31.75 18.22 9.35
N GLU A 571 32.70 17.66 8.59
CA GLU A 571 33.38 18.36 7.51
C GLU A 571 32.48 18.60 6.29
N GLU A 572 31.62 17.64 5.96
CA GLU A 572 30.60 17.79 4.90
C GLU A 572 29.60 18.91 5.26
N ARG A 573 29.09 18.91 6.51
CA ARG A 573 28.20 19.97 7.02
C ARG A 573 28.88 21.33 6.98
N LYS A 574 30.13 21.42 7.44
CA LYS A 574 30.94 22.65 7.42
C LYS A 574 31.13 23.17 5.99
N LYS A 575 31.39 22.30 5.01
CA LYS A 575 31.53 22.70 3.60
C LYS A 575 30.23 23.23 2.99
N LEU A 576 29.07 22.71 3.39
CA LEU A 576 27.77 23.24 2.97
C LEU A 576 27.49 24.61 3.59
N LEU A 577 27.71 24.74 4.90
CA LEU A 577 27.37 25.95 5.66
C LEU A 577 28.37 27.09 5.52
N LYS A 578 29.64 26.79 5.25
CA LYS A 578 30.72 27.77 5.08
C LYS A 578 31.39 27.57 3.72
N PRO A 579 30.67 27.81 2.61
CA PRO A 579 31.18 27.58 1.28
C PRO A 579 32.35 28.52 0.94
N SER A 580 33.30 28.00 0.18
CA SER A 580 34.54 28.70 -0.17
C SER A 580 34.33 29.93 -1.09
N LYS A 581 35.35 30.79 -1.21
CA LYS A 581 35.38 31.86 -2.21
C LYS A 581 35.20 31.33 -3.65
N LYS A 582 35.69 30.11 -3.93
CA LYS A 582 35.48 29.43 -5.22
C LYS A 582 34.00 29.16 -5.48
N TRP A 583 33.26 28.69 -4.47
CA TRP A 583 31.80 28.51 -4.57
C TRP A 583 31.10 29.84 -4.88
N ARG A 584 31.45 30.93 -4.19
CA ARG A 584 30.82 32.25 -4.43
C ARG A 584 30.97 32.70 -5.89
N LYS A 585 32.16 32.49 -6.47
CA LYS A 585 32.40 32.77 -7.90
C LYS A 585 31.55 31.91 -8.83
N GLN A 586 31.41 30.61 -8.54
CA GLN A 586 30.59 29.70 -9.35
C GLN A 586 29.09 30.03 -9.22
N ARG A 587 28.61 30.34 -8.01
CA ARG A 587 27.23 30.78 -7.81
C ARG A 587 26.93 32.05 -8.60
N LEU A 588 27.83 33.03 -8.61
CA LEU A 588 27.64 34.26 -9.39
C LEU A 588 27.52 33.96 -10.88
N ARG A 589 28.38 33.09 -11.43
CA ARG A 589 28.28 32.63 -12.83
C ARG A 589 26.94 31.97 -13.12
N ALA A 590 26.49 31.09 -12.23
CA ALA A 590 25.21 30.39 -12.38
C ALA A 590 23.97 31.31 -12.29
N LEU A 591 24.11 32.56 -11.84
CA LEU A 591 23.03 33.55 -11.83
C LEU A 591 23.04 34.44 -13.07
N THR A 592 24.15 34.46 -13.82
CA THR A 592 24.34 35.26 -15.03
C THR A 592 24.23 34.44 -16.32
N ASP A 593 24.31 33.11 -16.20
CA ASP A 593 24.01 32.12 -17.23
C ASP A 593 22.53 31.75 -17.19
#